data_AF-A0A852VYF1-F1
#
_entry.id   AF-A0A852VYF1-F1
#
_cell.length_a   1.000
_cell.length_b   1.000
_cell.length_c   1.000
_cell.angle_alpha   90.00
_cell.angle_beta   90.00
_cell.angle_gamma   90.00
#
_symmetry.space_group_name_H-M   'P 1'
#
loop_
_entity.id
_entity.type
_entity.pdbx_description
1 polymer ?
#
loop_
_entity_poly.entity_id
_entity_poly.type
_entity_poly.pdbx_seq_one_letter_code
_entity_poly.pdbx_strand_id
1 'polypeptide(L)'
;MTYISRSEFDRAVLHVRGTGVPATLEAKLASPMGGRPRDLSVEVLFAGMLLSSTHKKNLLHTSIYSVLAGLAGNVRRHYGIEHLKVWQVRYLISAITDLYENTPLRRPEMSTTERFRRRNQLQELVDSLVGHTIKDVPSTGSYAIDNTAIDTTARLRGRRKDFNQHVTTIHAKKPLHDVDARTGYRTETYANRTHWVYGYQMGALSRVAPEDAPGSVPHLIDRIFLVPGNEAGLPETVEALDSLRESGAPVREVLVDKGYSQAAFDDFSGPMHERNIDIVMDLKKDQHTVVPNDDIGYLILDGQAFCPTLPPRLRNLHLVEDLTAKNPEGRTHITAEEQQAWDERAAARKEFMQLIAERNTYRLESKGPARNRKGIRYVCPVTTGRLDVSTHPAPHLRKECCRKSITIPFSVHGKLRQKHVWGTREWFRSYARRTAVERFFGNIKGLTGIMRAGWTLQVGLVKLQLMTAITVMAHNLKTLLRWTKAHGANGSFIAAIEVAEVEIIDPSPGIDPASLPEHLQPA
;
A
#
# COMPACT_ATOMS: atom_id res chain seq x y z
N MET A 1 -23.94 -21.03 10.76
CA MET A 1 -24.19 -19.57 10.90
C MET A 1 -23.23 -19.08 11.97
N THR A 2 -22.26 -18.22 11.66
CA THR A 2 -21.30 -17.76 12.68
C THR A 2 -22.01 -16.91 13.72
N TYR A 3 -21.97 -17.33 14.98
CA TYR A 3 -22.55 -16.60 16.10
C TYR A 3 -21.61 -15.46 16.49
N ILE A 4 -22.12 -14.23 16.53
CA ILE A 4 -21.37 -13.06 16.99
C ILE A 4 -21.81 -12.79 18.43
N SER A 5 -20.86 -12.87 19.36
CA SER A 5 -21.16 -12.61 20.77
C SER A 5 -21.46 -11.12 21.01
N ARG A 6 -22.19 -10.82 22.08
CA ARG A 6 -22.42 -9.43 22.51
C ARG A 6 -21.10 -8.69 22.71
N SER A 7 -20.14 -9.32 23.41
CA SER A 7 -18.83 -8.71 23.68
C SER A 7 -18.07 -8.36 22.41
N GLU A 8 -18.16 -9.21 21.38
CA GLU A 8 -17.52 -8.96 20.10
C GLU A 8 -18.18 -7.80 19.35
N PHE A 9 -19.51 -7.73 19.36
CA PHE A 9 -20.24 -6.63 18.77
C PHE A 9 -19.96 -5.30 19.47
N ASP A 10 -20.00 -5.28 20.80
CA ASP A 10 -19.70 -4.11 21.62
C ASP A 10 -18.25 -3.62 21.38
N ARG A 11 -17.29 -4.53 21.18
CA ARG A 11 -15.91 -4.18 20.78
C ARG A 11 -15.85 -3.55 19.39
N ALA A 12 -16.55 -4.10 18.41
CA ALA A 12 -16.60 -3.52 17.07
C ALA A 12 -17.18 -2.09 17.10
N VAL A 13 -18.23 -1.89 17.89
CA VAL A 13 -18.83 -0.57 18.17
C VAL A 13 -17.80 0.36 18.82
N LEU A 14 -17.08 -0.07 19.85
CA LEU A 14 -16.05 0.74 20.52
C LEU A 14 -14.93 1.19 19.57
N HIS A 15 -14.42 0.29 18.72
CA HIS A 15 -13.40 0.65 17.73
C HIS A 15 -13.92 1.68 16.74
N VAL A 16 -15.13 1.49 16.23
CA VAL A 16 -15.76 2.41 15.29
C VAL A 16 -16.03 3.76 15.95
N ARG A 17 -16.55 3.79 17.18
CA ARG A 17 -16.79 5.00 17.96
C ARG A 17 -15.51 5.80 18.17
N GLY A 18 -14.42 5.11 18.51
CA GLY A 18 -13.12 5.72 18.79
C GLY A 18 -12.52 6.48 17.59
N THR A 19 -12.98 6.22 16.37
CA THR A 19 -12.56 6.95 15.17
C THR A 19 -13.13 8.38 15.11
N GLY A 20 -14.19 8.68 15.86
CA GLY A 20 -14.94 9.94 15.77
C GLY A 20 -15.78 10.10 14.48
N VAL A 21 -15.55 9.25 13.47
CA VAL A 21 -16.26 9.29 12.18
C VAL A 21 -17.77 9.13 12.32
N PRO A 22 -18.31 8.19 13.14
CA PRO A 22 -19.76 8.07 13.30
C PRO A 22 -20.41 9.35 13.79
N ALA A 23 -19.83 10.02 14.79
CA ALA A 23 -20.37 11.27 15.32
C ALA A 23 -20.38 12.38 14.27
N THR A 24 -19.28 12.53 13.53
CA THR A 24 -19.18 13.50 12.41
C THR A 24 -20.21 13.23 11.32
N LEU A 25 -20.42 11.96 10.96
CA LEU A 25 -21.41 11.57 9.95
C LEU A 25 -22.83 11.77 10.44
N GLU A 26 -23.14 11.41 11.69
CA GLU A 26 -24.48 11.66 12.26
C GLU A 26 -24.81 13.14 12.27
N ALA A 27 -23.86 14.01 12.65
CA ALA A 27 -24.03 15.45 12.61
C ALA A 27 -24.31 15.98 11.19
N LYS A 28 -23.60 15.46 10.16
CA LYS A 28 -23.83 15.84 8.75
C LYS A 28 -25.14 15.30 8.19
N LEU A 29 -25.59 14.16 8.69
CA LEU A 29 -26.79 13.48 8.22
C LEU A 29 -28.05 13.89 8.99
N ALA A 30 -27.90 14.60 10.11
CA ALA A 30 -29.02 15.15 10.87
C ALA A 30 -29.81 16.11 9.96
N SER A 31 -31.04 15.74 9.63
CA SER A 31 -31.90 16.59 8.81
C SER A 31 -32.35 17.81 9.62
N PRO A 32 -32.18 19.04 9.12
CA PRO A 32 -32.76 20.22 9.76
C PRO A 32 -34.30 20.25 9.66
N MET A 33 -34.89 19.49 8.73
CA MET A 33 -36.35 19.35 8.59
C MET A 33 -36.81 18.05 9.26
N GLY A 34 -37.68 18.16 10.26
CA GLY A 34 -38.09 17.13 11.21
C GLY A 34 -38.76 15.86 10.62
N GLY A 35 -37.99 15.05 9.91
CA GLY A 35 -38.36 13.71 9.50
C GLY A 35 -38.24 12.69 10.64
N ARG A 36 -38.84 11.51 10.45
CA ARG A 36 -38.69 10.39 11.39
C ARG A 36 -37.21 10.04 11.55
N PRO A 37 -36.70 9.92 12.79
CA PRO A 37 -35.33 9.48 13.05
C PRO A 37 -35.05 8.14 12.38
N ARG A 38 -33.81 7.95 11.91
CA ARG A 38 -33.37 6.70 11.30
C ARG A 38 -33.19 5.64 12.41
N ASP A 39 -33.73 4.44 12.20
CA ASP A 39 -33.58 3.36 13.18
C ASP A 39 -32.15 2.79 13.22
N LEU A 40 -31.38 2.90 12.13
CA LEU A 40 -30.00 2.43 12.04
C LEU A 40 -29.03 3.62 12.17
N SER A 41 -28.19 3.61 13.20
CA SER A 41 -27.11 4.59 13.36
C SER A 41 -25.88 4.24 12.49
N VAL A 42 -25.07 5.26 12.19
CA VAL A 42 -23.80 5.11 11.47
C VAL A 42 -22.84 4.20 12.21
N GLU A 43 -22.80 4.32 13.53
CA GLU A 43 -21.95 3.50 14.40
C GLU A 43 -22.29 2.01 14.27
N VAL A 44 -23.58 1.66 14.40
CA VAL A 44 -24.06 0.28 14.29
C VAL A 44 -23.84 -0.26 12.88
N LEU A 45 -24.05 0.56 11.85
CA LEU A 45 -23.74 0.20 10.47
C LEU A 45 -22.26 -0.15 10.30
N PHE A 46 -21.35 0.71 10.75
CA PHE A 46 -19.90 0.53 10.57
C PHE A 46 -19.39 -0.67 11.37
N ALA A 47 -19.93 -0.92 12.57
CA ALA A 47 -19.64 -2.13 13.33
C ALA A 47 -20.11 -3.39 12.56
N GLY A 48 -21.31 -3.34 11.96
CA GLY A 48 -21.80 -4.40 11.09
C GLY A 48 -20.94 -4.61 9.84
N MET A 49 -20.42 -3.54 9.23
CA MET A 49 -19.48 -3.63 8.10
C MET A 49 -18.15 -4.26 8.52
N LEU A 50 -17.58 -3.82 9.64
CA LEU A 50 -16.34 -4.39 10.20
C LEU A 50 -16.48 -5.89 10.43
N LEU A 51 -17.57 -6.31 11.09
CA LEU A 51 -17.84 -7.72 11.38
C LEU A 51 -18.19 -8.54 10.13
N SER A 52 -18.87 -7.94 9.15
CA SER A 52 -19.08 -8.59 7.85
C SER A 52 -17.75 -8.82 7.14
N SER A 53 -16.83 -7.87 7.22
CA SER A 53 -15.48 -7.99 6.65
C SER A 53 -14.68 -9.12 7.30
N THR A 54 -14.77 -9.28 8.63
CA THR A 54 -14.03 -10.34 9.35
C THR A 54 -14.67 -11.73 9.23
N HIS A 55 -15.99 -11.83 9.40
CA HIS A 55 -16.72 -13.12 9.47
C HIS A 55 -17.23 -13.62 8.12
N LYS A 56 -17.70 -12.70 7.26
CA LYS A 56 -18.25 -13.04 5.94
C LYS A 56 -17.26 -12.80 4.81
N LYS A 57 -16.14 -12.10 5.08
CA LYS A 57 -15.08 -11.77 4.10
C LYS A 57 -15.63 -11.01 2.89
N ASN A 58 -16.69 -10.23 3.09
CA ASN A 58 -17.32 -9.39 2.07
C ASN A 58 -18.11 -8.26 2.73
N LEU A 59 -18.44 -7.24 1.93
CA LEU A 59 -19.25 -6.08 2.30
C LEU A 59 -20.51 -5.98 1.42
N LEU A 60 -21.12 -7.12 1.12
CA LEU A 60 -22.45 -7.12 0.51
C LEU A 60 -23.46 -6.54 1.50
N HIS A 61 -24.36 -5.68 1.04
CA HIS A 61 -25.38 -5.09 1.91
C HIS A 61 -26.26 -6.16 2.60
N THR A 62 -26.49 -7.30 1.93
CA THR A 62 -27.18 -8.47 2.49
C THR A 62 -26.36 -9.18 3.57
N SER A 63 -25.04 -9.23 3.44
CA SER A 63 -24.15 -9.80 4.46
C SER A 63 -24.07 -8.91 5.70
N ILE A 64 -23.96 -7.59 5.51
CA ILE A 64 -24.00 -6.60 6.61
C ILE A 64 -25.33 -6.71 7.35
N TYR A 65 -26.44 -6.74 6.61
CA TYR A 65 -27.77 -6.98 7.18
C TYR A 65 -27.84 -8.33 7.92
N SER A 66 -27.34 -9.42 7.33
CA SER A 66 -27.31 -10.75 7.95
C SER A 66 -26.55 -10.77 9.27
N VAL A 67 -25.44 -10.02 9.36
CA VAL A 67 -24.65 -9.88 10.59
C VAL A 67 -25.47 -9.18 11.67
N LEU A 68 -26.05 -8.02 11.35
CA LEU A 68 -26.83 -7.21 12.31
C LEU A 68 -28.14 -7.89 12.73
N ALA A 69 -28.86 -8.48 11.77
CA ALA A 69 -30.12 -9.18 12.02
C ALA A 69 -29.90 -10.50 12.78
N GLY A 70 -28.71 -11.10 12.67
CA GLY A 70 -28.33 -12.33 13.38
C GLY A 70 -27.85 -12.12 14.82
N LEU A 71 -27.76 -10.87 15.30
CA LEU A 71 -27.41 -10.58 16.69
C LEU A 71 -28.50 -11.07 17.65
N ALA A 72 -28.10 -11.41 18.87
CA ALA A 72 -29.02 -11.80 19.93
C ALA A 72 -30.08 -10.71 20.17
N GLY A 73 -31.32 -11.12 20.50
CA GLY A 73 -32.46 -10.22 20.63
C GLY A 73 -32.18 -9.02 21.54
N ASN A 74 -31.63 -9.27 22.72
CA ASN A 74 -31.24 -8.24 23.69
C ASN A 74 -30.22 -7.22 23.14
N VAL A 75 -29.24 -7.66 22.33
CA VAL A 75 -28.27 -6.77 21.67
C VAL A 75 -28.99 -5.90 20.64
N ARG A 76 -29.88 -6.49 19.83
CA ARG A 76 -30.66 -5.71 18.85
C ARG A 76 -31.54 -4.66 19.52
N ARG A 77 -32.16 -4.98 20.67
CA ARG A 77 -32.93 -4.00 21.47
C ARG A 77 -32.06 -2.87 21.98
N HIS A 78 -30.90 -3.22 22.55
CA HIS A 78 -29.95 -2.26 23.10
C HIS A 78 -29.48 -1.24 22.05
N TYR A 79 -29.28 -1.68 20.81
CA TYR A 79 -28.87 -0.82 19.69
C TYR A 79 -30.02 -0.31 18.81
N GLY A 80 -31.29 -0.53 19.21
CA GLY A 80 -32.46 0.00 18.47
C GLY A 80 -32.74 -0.63 17.10
N ILE A 81 -32.20 -1.82 16.83
CA ILE A 81 -32.27 -2.49 15.50
C ILE A 81 -33.17 -3.74 15.50
N GLU A 82 -34.18 -3.80 16.37
CA GLU A 82 -35.10 -4.95 16.49
C GLU A 82 -35.84 -5.28 15.18
N HIS A 83 -36.22 -4.24 14.44
CA HIS A 83 -36.99 -4.35 13.20
C HIS A 83 -36.16 -3.96 11.98
N LEU A 84 -34.84 -4.15 12.05
CA LEU A 84 -33.92 -3.81 10.96
C LEU A 84 -34.36 -4.48 9.65
N LYS A 85 -34.31 -3.72 8.57
CA LYS A 85 -34.54 -4.20 7.20
C LYS A 85 -33.33 -3.88 6.33
N VAL A 86 -33.07 -4.73 5.33
CA VAL A 86 -31.91 -4.56 4.42
C VAL A 86 -31.89 -3.20 3.71
N TRP A 87 -33.05 -2.60 3.45
CA TRP A 87 -33.13 -1.29 2.80
C TRP A 87 -32.57 -0.16 3.69
N GLN A 88 -32.59 -0.29 5.02
CA GLN A 88 -32.03 0.71 5.93
C GLN A 88 -30.50 0.74 5.84
N VAL A 89 -29.87 -0.43 5.69
CA VAL A 89 -28.42 -0.54 5.38
C VAL A 89 -28.12 0.13 4.03
N ARG A 90 -28.90 -0.18 2.98
CA ARG A 90 -28.72 0.42 1.64
C ARG A 90 -28.89 1.93 1.67
N TYR A 91 -29.93 2.41 2.35
CA TYR A 91 -30.26 3.82 2.47
C TYR A 91 -29.14 4.59 3.16
N LEU A 92 -28.67 4.11 4.32
CA LEU A 92 -27.63 4.80 5.08
C LEU A 92 -26.28 4.85 4.34
N ILE A 93 -25.88 3.76 3.67
CA ILE A 93 -24.67 3.75 2.83
C ILE A 93 -24.80 4.76 1.69
N SER A 94 -25.95 4.81 1.01
CA SER A 94 -26.19 5.80 -0.06
C SER A 94 -26.19 7.23 0.48
N ALA A 95 -26.82 7.48 1.62
CA ALA A 95 -26.84 8.81 2.25
C ALA A 95 -25.43 9.28 2.62
N ILE A 96 -24.59 8.41 3.19
CA ILE A 96 -23.17 8.72 3.43
C ILE A 96 -22.46 8.99 2.10
N THR A 97 -22.70 8.18 1.07
CA THR A 97 -22.08 8.38 -0.26
C THR A 97 -22.43 9.75 -0.84
N ASP A 98 -23.70 10.15 -0.78
CA ASP A 98 -24.18 11.40 -1.36
C ASP A 98 -23.57 12.65 -0.70
N LEU A 99 -23.19 12.55 0.58
CA LEU A 99 -22.45 13.62 1.28
C LEU A 99 -21.07 13.89 0.66
N TYR A 100 -20.38 12.84 0.22
CA TYR A 100 -19.00 12.92 -0.26
C TYR A 100 -18.87 12.77 -1.78
N GLU A 101 -19.97 12.52 -2.48
CA GLU A 101 -19.98 12.42 -3.94
C GLU A 101 -19.39 13.68 -4.54
N ASN A 102 -18.33 13.52 -5.33
CA ASN A 102 -17.51 14.59 -5.86
C ASN A 102 -17.12 14.38 -7.33
N THR A 103 -17.48 13.25 -7.95
CA THR A 103 -17.03 12.98 -9.31
C THR A 103 -17.79 13.83 -10.34
N PRO A 104 -17.10 14.37 -11.38
CA PRO A 104 -17.73 15.17 -12.43
C PRO A 104 -18.89 14.49 -13.13
N LEU A 105 -18.85 13.15 -13.24
CA LEU A 105 -19.85 12.38 -13.95
C LEU A 105 -21.14 12.16 -13.14
N ARG A 106 -21.07 12.17 -11.80
CA ARG A 106 -22.24 11.95 -10.93
C ARG A 106 -22.89 13.24 -10.44
N ARG A 107 -22.12 14.33 -10.38
CA ARG A 107 -22.57 15.66 -9.92
C ARG A 107 -22.06 16.76 -10.85
N PRO A 108 -22.39 16.78 -12.15
CA PRO A 108 -21.79 17.71 -13.13
C PRO A 108 -21.91 19.19 -12.75
N GLU A 109 -22.99 19.56 -12.05
CA GLU A 109 -23.30 20.90 -11.57
C GLU A 109 -22.39 21.41 -10.43
N MET A 110 -21.62 20.52 -9.79
CA MET A 110 -20.78 20.87 -8.64
C MET A 110 -19.50 21.61 -9.03
N SER A 111 -19.22 22.71 -8.35
CA SER A 111 -18.01 23.53 -8.55
C SER A 111 -16.74 22.76 -8.18
N THR A 112 -15.61 23.11 -8.83
CA THR A 112 -14.30 22.49 -8.56
C THR A 112 -13.89 22.61 -7.09
N THR A 113 -14.14 23.75 -6.45
CA THR A 113 -13.85 23.98 -5.03
C THR A 113 -14.64 23.04 -4.13
N GLU A 114 -15.93 22.85 -4.39
CA GLU A 114 -16.76 21.93 -3.59
C GLU A 114 -16.35 20.47 -3.80
N ARG A 115 -15.98 20.08 -5.03
CA ARG A 115 -15.43 18.73 -5.29
C ARG A 115 -14.17 18.46 -4.50
N PHE A 116 -13.22 19.40 -4.54
CA PHE A 116 -11.98 19.32 -3.79
C PHE A 116 -12.25 19.21 -2.28
N ARG A 117 -13.15 20.05 -1.76
CA ARG A 117 -13.58 19.98 -0.35
C ARG A 117 -14.15 18.61 0.02
N ARG A 118 -15.06 18.06 -0.78
CA ARG A 118 -15.66 16.74 -0.52
C ARG A 118 -14.68 15.59 -0.64
N ARG A 119 -13.77 15.64 -1.63
CA ARG A 119 -12.67 14.67 -1.78
C ARG A 119 -11.79 14.67 -0.53
N ASN A 120 -11.37 15.85 -0.05
CA ASN A 120 -10.53 15.96 1.15
C ASN A 120 -11.26 15.45 2.40
N GLN A 121 -12.53 15.83 2.60
CA GLN A 121 -13.31 15.33 3.73
C GLN A 121 -13.54 13.81 3.68
N LEU A 122 -13.62 13.22 2.49
CA LEU A 122 -13.67 11.76 2.34
C LEU A 122 -12.33 11.12 2.72
N GLN A 123 -11.21 11.72 2.29
CA GLN A 123 -9.89 11.23 2.64
C GLN A 123 -9.63 11.35 4.15
N GLU A 124 -9.99 12.47 4.80
CA GLU A 124 -9.93 12.65 6.25
C GLU A 124 -10.73 11.56 7.00
N LEU A 125 -11.90 11.20 6.47
CA LEU A 125 -12.73 10.13 7.03
C LEU A 125 -12.02 8.78 6.92
N VAL A 126 -11.47 8.46 5.74
CA VAL A 126 -10.72 7.23 5.49
C VAL A 126 -9.49 7.14 6.38
N ASP A 127 -8.74 8.23 6.50
CA ASP A 127 -7.55 8.36 7.33
C ASP A 127 -7.90 8.20 8.81
N SER A 128 -9.05 8.72 9.25
CA SER A 128 -9.52 8.54 10.63
C SER A 128 -9.90 7.09 10.92
N LEU A 129 -10.57 6.40 9.99
CA LEU A 129 -10.92 4.97 10.13
C LEU A 129 -9.66 4.08 10.23
N VAL A 130 -8.72 4.26 9.29
CA VAL A 130 -7.50 3.45 9.24
C VAL A 130 -6.54 3.84 10.38
N GLY A 131 -6.30 5.14 10.57
CA GLY A 131 -5.40 5.70 11.58
C GLY A 131 -5.78 5.33 13.01
N HIS A 132 -7.08 5.24 13.33
CA HIS A 132 -7.52 4.83 14.66
C HIS A 132 -7.03 3.43 15.05
N THR A 133 -6.89 2.51 14.10
CA THR A 133 -6.42 1.13 14.39
C THR A 133 -4.95 1.04 14.76
N ILE A 134 -4.19 2.11 14.54
CA ILE A 134 -2.73 2.11 14.68
C ILE A 134 -2.22 3.22 15.60
N LYS A 135 -3.11 4.04 16.15
CA LYS A 135 -2.78 5.26 16.91
C LYS A 135 -1.86 4.99 18.10
N ASP A 136 -1.99 3.83 18.71
CA ASP A 136 -1.20 3.47 19.88
C ASP A 136 0.10 2.75 19.48
N VAL A 137 0.29 2.36 18.22
CA VAL A 137 1.51 1.70 17.76
C VAL A 137 2.53 2.76 17.35
N PRO A 138 3.76 2.78 17.91
CA PRO A 138 4.79 3.74 17.51
C PRO A 138 5.11 3.66 16.01
N SER A 139 5.15 4.81 15.33
CA SER A 139 5.62 4.89 13.95
C SER A 139 7.15 4.80 13.90
N THR A 140 7.66 4.08 12.90
CA THR A 140 9.09 3.93 12.62
C THR A 140 9.64 5.06 11.76
N GLY A 141 8.77 5.82 11.09
CA GLY A 141 9.15 6.80 10.08
C GLY A 141 9.46 6.22 8.71
N SER A 142 9.23 4.93 8.51
CA SER A 142 9.59 4.21 7.30
C SER A 142 8.36 3.52 6.70
N TYR A 143 8.11 3.76 5.41
CA TYR A 143 6.89 3.30 4.74
C TYR A 143 7.16 2.60 3.41
N ALA A 144 6.61 1.41 3.21
CA ALA A 144 6.54 0.77 1.91
C ALA A 144 5.26 1.18 1.21
N ILE A 145 5.37 1.64 -0.04
CA ILE A 145 4.24 2.10 -0.85
C ILE A 145 4.15 1.27 -2.10
N ASP A 146 2.95 0.78 -2.38
CA ASP A 146 2.63 0.07 -3.61
C ASP A 146 1.14 0.23 -3.92
N ASN A 147 0.80 -0.01 -5.17
CA ASN A 147 -0.56 0.09 -5.69
C ASN A 147 -1.06 -1.28 -6.11
N THR A 148 -2.34 -1.51 -5.89
CA THR A 148 -3.04 -2.69 -6.37
C THR A 148 -4.28 -2.31 -7.15
N ALA A 149 -4.49 -2.96 -8.31
CA ALA A 149 -5.76 -2.84 -9.02
C ALA A 149 -6.89 -3.56 -8.26
N ILE A 150 -8.05 -2.90 -8.16
CA ILE A 150 -9.32 -3.42 -7.67
C ILE A 150 -10.32 -3.44 -8.83
N ASP A 151 -10.88 -4.60 -9.12
CA ASP A 151 -11.85 -4.76 -10.20
C ASP A 151 -13.19 -4.14 -9.77
N THR A 152 -13.81 -3.36 -10.66
CA THR A 152 -15.23 -3.02 -10.47
C THR A 152 -16.09 -4.23 -10.78
N THR A 153 -17.27 -4.29 -10.16
CA THR A 153 -18.27 -5.32 -10.49
C THR A 153 -19.04 -5.00 -11.77
N ALA A 154 -18.92 -3.77 -12.28
CA ALA A 154 -19.44 -3.40 -13.58
C ALA A 154 -18.62 -4.06 -14.69
N ARG A 155 -19.31 -4.59 -15.71
CA ARG A 155 -18.65 -5.10 -16.91
C ARG A 155 -18.54 -3.98 -17.94
N LEU A 156 -17.36 -3.83 -18.53
CA LEU A 156 -17.19 -3.03 -19.74
C LEU A 156 -17.99 -3.70 -20.87
N ARG A 157 -18.96 -3.01 -21.47
CA ARG A 157 -19.64 -3.48 -22.68
C ARG A 157 -18.88 -2.96 -23.90
N GLY A 158 -18.00 -3.76 -24.49
CA GLY A 158 -17.19 -3.38 -25.66
C GLY A 158 -16.28 -4.52 -26.17
N ARG A 159 -15.73 -4.40 -27.38
CA ARG A 159 -14.79 -5.42 -27.93
C ARG A 159 -13.43 -5.25 -27.26
N ARG A 160 -12.66 -6.34 -27.17
CA ARG A 160 -11.31 -6.38 -26.55
C ARG A 160 -10.33 -5.32 -27.09
N LYS A 161 -10.56 -4.80 -28.31
CA LYS A 161 -9.75 -3.73 -28.93
C LYS A 161 -9.98 -2.34 -28.29
N ASP A 162 -11.10 -2.14 -27.61
CA ASP A 162 -11.44 -0.88 -26.92
C ASP A 162 -10.71 -0.73 -25.56
N PHE A 163 -10.02 -1.77 -25.09
CA PHE A 163 -9.26 -1.75 -23.84
C PHE A 163 -7.89 -1.06 -23.95
N ASN A 164 -7.34 -0.94 -25.17
CA ASN A 164 -6.04 -0.31 -25.42
C ASN A 164 -6.13 1.20 -25.69
N GLN A 165 -7.33 1.73 -25.89
CA GLN A 165 -7.51 3.18 -26.00
C GLN A 165 -7.64 3.75 -24.60
N HIS A 166 -6.98 4.88 -24.31
CA HIS A 166 -7.28 5.69 -23.14
C HIS A 166 -8.73 6.16 -23.27
N VAL A 167 -9.66 5.31 -22.85
CA VAL A 167 -11.05 5.61 -23.13
C VAL A 167 -11.57 6.59 -22.10
N THR A 168 -11.27 7.86 -22.33
CA THR A 168 -11.92 9.01 -21.72
C THR A 168 -13.39 9.11 -22.15
N THR A 169 -13.74 8.45 -23.26
CA THR A 169 -15.05 8.56 -23.92
C THR A 169 -15.35 7.26 -24.67
N ILE A 170 -15.85 6.22 -23.98
CA ILE A 170 -16.51 5.15 -24.74
C ILE A 170 -17.78 5.88 -25.15
N HIS A 171 -17.96 6.13 -26.45
CA HIS A 171 -19.27 6.41 -27.03
C HIS A 171 -20.15 5.17 -26.88
N ALA A 172 -20.30 4.70 -25.64
CA ALA A 172 -21.19 3.64 -25.30
C ALA A 172 -22.56 4.27 -25.50
N LYS A 173 -23.26 3.83 -26.54
CA LYS A 173 -24.68 4.15 -26.80
C LYS A 173 -25.59 3.84 -25.60
N LYS A 174 -25.06 3.26 -24.52
CA LYS A 174 -25.70 2.99 -23.23
C LYS A 174 -24.77 3.43 -22.10
N PRO A 175 -25.28 4.04 -21.02
CA PRO A 175 -24.45 4.46 -19.89
C PRO A 175 -23.69 3.28 -19.28
N LEU A 176 -22.42 3.48 -18.96
CA LEU A 176 -21.63 2.55 -18.17
C LEU A 176 -22.25 2.43 -16.77
N HIS A 177 -22.34 1.21 -16.23
CA HIS A 177 -22.90 0.99 -14.90
C HIS A 177 -22.02 1.61 -13.79
N ASP A 178 -20.70 1.57 -13.98
CA ASP A 178 -19.75 2.29 -13.14
C ASP A 178 -19.11 3.40 -13.96
N VAL A 179 -19.49 4.65 -13.69
CA VAL A 179 -19.00 5.81 -14.44
C VAL A 179 -17.63 6.30 -13.96
N ASP A 180 -17.18 5.89 -12.76
CA ASP A 180 -15.92 6.35 -12.18
C ASP A 180 -14.77 5.38 -12.47
N ALA A 181 -15.07 4.11 -12.75
CA ALA A 181 -14.07 3.11 -13.11
C ALA A 181 -13.41 3.39 -14.47
N ARG A 182 -12.13 3.05 -14.58
CA ARG A 182 -11.32 3.19 -15.81
C ARG A 182 -10.49 1.93 -16.06
N THR A 183 -10.07 1.75 -17.31
CA THR A 183 -9.22 0.62 -17.69
C THR A 183 -7.77 0.91 -17.31
N GLY A 184 -7.22 0.08 -16.45
CA GLY A 184 -5.86 0.12 -15.96
C GLY A 184 -5.08 -1.15 -16.28
N TYR A 185 -3.76 -1.06 -16.18
CA TYR A 185 -2.87 -2.20 -16.36
C TYR A 185 -2.62 -2.91 -15.03
N ARG A 186 -2.76 -4.23 -15.00
CA ARG A 186 -2.33 -5.08 -13.88
C ARG A 186 -1.14 -5.92 -14.33
N THR A 187 0.01 -5.67 -13.71
CA THR A 187 1.24 -6.44 -13.93
C THR A 187 1.06 -7.90 -13.56
N GLU A 188 1.73 -8.78 -14.29
CA GLU A 188 1.77 -10.22 -14.00
C GLU A 188 2.18 -10.49 -12.55
N THR A 189 1.46 -11.41 -11.92
CA THR A 189 1.84 -11.97 -10.62
C THR A 189 1.79 -13.49 -10.74
N TYR A 190 2.45 -14.22 -9.84
CA TYR A 190 2.41 -15.69 -9.82
C TYR A 190 0.98 -16.28 -9.88
N ALA A 191 -0.01 -15.55 -9.38
CA ALA A 191 -1.41 -15.98 -9.37
C ALA A 191 -2.22 -15.53 -10.59
N ASN A 192 -1.76 -14.54 -11.38
CA ASN A 192 -2.53 -13.96 -12.48
C ASN A 192 -1.63 -13.50 -13.63
N ARG A 193 -1.94 -13.93 -14.85
CA ARG A 193 -1.32 -13.40 -16.07
C ARG A 193 -1.60 -11.90 -16.21
N THR A 194 -0.69 -11.18 -16.86
CA THR A 194 -0.88 -9.78 -17.24
C THR A 194 -2.25 -9.59 -17.92
N HIS A 195 -3.08 -8.68 -17.41
CA HIS A 195 -4.35 -8.33 -18.05
C HIS A 195 -4.76 -6.89 -17.77
N TRP A 196 -5.51 -6.32 -18.71
CA TRP A 196 -6.23 -5.07 -18.50
C TRP A 196 -7.36 -5.28 -17.51
N VAL A 197 -7.46 -4.39 -16.54
CA VAL A 197 -8.48 -4.39 -15.48
C VAL A 197 -9.35 -3.16 -15.66
N TYR A 198 -10.66 -3.35 -15.70
CA TYR A 198 -11.59 -2.24 -15.55
C TYR A 198 -11.94 -2.05 -14.08
N GLY A 199 -11.62 -0.89 -13.52
CA GLY A 199 -11.80 -0.64 -12.09
C GLY A 199 -10.99 0.53 -11.59
N TYR A 200 -10.28 0.30 -10.49
CA TYR A 200 -9.61 1.32 -9.67
C TYR A 200 -8.20 0.85 -9.30
N GLN A 201 -7.33 1.79 -8.93
CA GLN A 201 -6.08 1.51 -8.22
C GLN A 201 -6.19 1.96 -6.77
N MET A 202 -5.82 1.07 -5.86
CA MET A 202 -5.69 1.36 -4.44
C MET A 202 -4.21 1.46 -4.11
N GLY A 203 -3.78 2.62 -3.65
CA GLY A 203 -2.47 2.79 -3.03
C GLY A 203 -2.55 2.54 -1.53
N ALA A 204 -1.49 1.96 -0.97
CA ALA A 204 -1.39 1.70 0.46
C ALA A 204 0.00 2.07 0.98
N LEU A 205 0.04 2.77 2.10
CA LEU A 205 1.26 3.09 2.83
C LEU A 205 1.37 2.11 4.00
N SER A 206 2.26 1.13 3.86
CA SER A 206 2.52 0.11 4.87
C SER A 206 3.70 0.48 5.74
N ARG A 207 3.54 0.42 7.06
CA ARG A 207 4.64 0.63 8.01
C ARG A 207 5.67 -0.49 7.88
N VAL A 208 6.95 -0.11 7.83
CA VAL A 208 8.06 -1.08 7.85
C VAL A 208 8.92 -0.90 9.09
N ALA A 209 9.49 -2.02 9.54
CA ALA A 209 10.46 -2.02 10.63
C ALA A 209 11.74 -1.25 10.25
N PRO A 210 12.47 -0.69 11.23
CA PRO A 210 13.81 -0.16 11.01
C PRO A 210 14.76 -1.18 10.38
N GLU A 211 15.81 -0.71 9.69
CA GLU A 211 16.79 -1.58 9.01
C GLU A 211 17.58 -2.48 9.99
N ASP A 212 17.79 -2.01 11.21
CA ASP A 212 18.56 -2.64 12.30
C ASP A 212 17.71 -3.55 13.20
N ALA A 213 16.38 -3.42 13.16
CA ALA A 213 15.46 -4.25 13.92
C ALA A 213 14.33 -4.83 13.05
N PRO A 214 14.63 -5.72 12.07
CA PRO A 214 13.60 -6.36 11.25
C PRO A 214 12.59 -7.13 12.11
N GLY A 215 11.30 -6.95 11.84
CA GLY A 215 10.24 -7.61 12.62
C GLY A 215 10.07 -7.05 14.05
N SER A 216 10.53 -5.83 14.33
CA SER A 216 10.22 -5.15 15.60
C SER A 216 8.80 -4.58 15.68
N VAL A 217 8.13 -4.44 14.53
CA VAL A 217 6.78 -3.86 14.44
C VAL A 217 5.86 -4.73 13.57
N PRO A 218 4.56 -4.78 13.89
CA PRO A 218 3.58 -5.42 13.01
C PRO A 218 3.49 -4.71 11.66
N HIS A 219 3.21 -5.49 10.60
CA HIS A 219 2.94 -4.95 9.26
C HIS A 219 1.53 -4.35 9.19
N LEU A 220 1.43 -3.05 9.47
CA LEU A 220 0.17 -2.31 9.47
C LEU A 220 0.09 -1.35 8.29
N ILE A 221 -1.12 -0.96 7.93
CA ILE A 221 -1.39 0.06 6.91
C ILE A 221 -1.79 1.36 7.60
N ASP A 222 -1.07 2.44 7.31
CA ASP A 222 -1.28 3.75 7.93
C ASP A 222 -2.23 4.63 7.11
N ARG A 223 -2.13 4.55 5.78
CA ARG A 223 -2.96 5.31 4.84
C ARG A 223 -3.30 4.49 3.62
N ILE A 224 -4.46 4.76 3.05
CA ILE A 224 -4.87 4.26 1.74
C ILE A 224 -5.53 5.37 0.95
N PHE A 225 -5.48 5.25 -0.36
CA PHE A 225 -6.25 6.07 -1.28
C PHE A 225 -6.76 5.21 -2.43
N LEU A 226 -7.78 5.69 -3.12
CA LEU A 226 -8.35 5.00 -4.28
C LEU A 226 -8.46 5.99 -5.43
N VAL A 227 -7.99 5.60 -6.59
CA VAL A 227 -8.07 6.37 -7.84
C VAL A 227 -8.65 5.50 -8.97
N PRO A 228 -9.18 6.10 -10.05
CA PRO A 228 -9.53 5.36 -11.25
C PRO A 228 -8.38 4.49 -11.79
N GLY A 229 -8.70 3.38 -12.45
CA GLY A 229 -7.72 2.35 -12.84
C GLY A 229 -6.57 2.82 -13.73
N ASN A 230 -6.76 3.89 -14.51
CA ASN A 230 -5.75 4.46 -15.42
C ASN A 230 -4.82 5.48 -14.74
N GLU A 231 -5.09 5.86 -13.49
CA GLU A 231 -4.30 6.84 -12.75
C GLU A 231 -3.26 6.11 -11.89
N ALA A 232 -2.03 6.65 -11.85
CA ALA A 232 -0.94 6.08 -11.06
C ALA A 232 -1.01 6.45 -9.56
N GLY A 233 -1.85 7.41 -9.18
CA GLY A 233 -2.01 7.83 -7.78
C GLY A 233 -0.78 8.52 -7.17
N LEU A 234 0.08 9.15 -7.99
CA LEU A 234 1.29 9.82 -7.50
C LEU A 234 0.93 11.06 -6.64
N PRO A 235 0.03 11.97 -7.06
CA PRO A 235 -0.40 13.08 -6.21
C PRO A 235 -1.01 12.60 -4.90
N GLU A 236 -1.89 11.58 -4.96
CA GLU A 236 -2.53 10.97 -3.80
C GLU A 236 -1.51 10.32 -2.85
N THR A 237 -0.41 9.78 -3.38
CA THR A 237 0.70 9.27 -2.56
C THR A 237 1.35 10.39 -1.77
N VAL A 238 1.61 11.55 -2.40
CA VAL A 238 2.19 12.72 -1.73
C VAL A 238 1.21 13.26 -0.67
N GLU A 239 -0.06 13.41 -1.03
CA GLU A 239 -1.13 13.85 -0.11
C GLU A 239 -1.25 12.92 1.10
N ALA A 240 -1.20 11.61 0.90
CA ALA A 240 -1.24 10.63 1.99
C ALA A 240 -0.03 10.73 2.93
N LEU A 241 1.17 11.01 2.41
CA LEU A 241 2.37 11.23 3.21
C LEU A 241 2.27 12.54 4.01
N ASP A 242 1.69 13.59 3.43
CA ASP A 242 1.45 14.87 4.12
C ASP A 242 0.43 14.72 5.25
N SER A 243 -0.72 14.07 4.99
CA SER A 243 -1.72 13.72 6.02
C SER A 243 -1.10 12.89 7.16
N LEU A 244 -0.17 12.00 6.84
CA LEU A 244 0.53 11.20 7.85
C LEU A 244 1.41 12.06 8.75
N ARG A 245 2.13 13.03 8.18
CA ARG A 245 2.94 14.00 8.93
C ARG A 245 2.09 14.94 9.77
N GLU A 246 0.96 15.40 9.24
CA GLU A 246 -0.01 16.24 9.96
C GLU A 246 -0.60 15.51 11.17
N SER A 247 -0.77 14.19 11.09
CA SER A 247 -1.16 13.35 12.23
C SER A 247 -0.05 13.12 13.27
N GLY A 248 1.12 13.75 13.11
CA GLY A 248 2.25 13.67 14.03
C GLY A 248 3.20 12.49 13.81
N ALA A 249 2.96 11.66 12.79
CA ALA A 249 3.86 10.55 12.47
C ALA A 249 5.08 11.07 11.69
N PRO A 250 6.32 10.69 12.08
CA PRO A 250 7.48 11.01 11.26
C PRO A 250 7.37 10.30 9.91
N VAL A 251 7.86 10.92 8.84
CA VAL A 251 8.05 10.30 7.52
C VAL A 251 9.46 10.63 7.09
N ARG A 252 10.35 9.64 7.13
CA ARG A 252 11.79 9.79 6.89
C ARG A 252 12.22 9.08 5.63
N GLU A 253 11.62 7.93 5.34
CA GLU A 253 11.95 7.15 4.16
C GLU A 253 10.72 6.45 3.56
N VAL A 254 10.75 6.31 2.23
CA VAL A 254 9.76 5.56 1.47
C VAL A 254 10.43 4.49 0.62
N LEU A 255 9.83 3.30 0.59
CA LEU A 255 10.26 2.17 -0.22
C LEU A 255 9.20 1.90 -1.28
N VAL A 256 9.57 2.01 -2.55
CA VAL A 256 8.62 1.94 -3.65
C VAL A 256 9.08 0.98 -4.73
N ASP A 257 8.13 0.43 -5.50
CA ASP A 257 8.45 -0.46 -6.61
C ASP A 257 9.12 0.29 -7.78
N LYS A 258 9.77 -0.46 -8.68
CA LYS A 258 10.39 0.05 -9.90
C LYS A 258 9.45 0.86 -10.79
N GLY A 259 8.13 0.71 -10.65
CA GLY A 259 7.14 1.56 -11.33
C GLY A 259 7.36 3.06 -11.06
N TYR A 260 7.69 3.42 -9.83
CA TYR A 260 7.86 4.82 -9.40
C TYR A 260 9.10 5.49 -10.01
N SER A 261 10.12 4.72 -10.38
CA SER A 261 11.32 5.24 -11.06
C SER A 261 10.98 5.89 -12.42
N GLN A 262 9.83 5.57 -13.02
CA GLN A 262 9.41 6.14 -14.29
C GLN A 262 8.74 7.51 -14.16
N ALA A 263 8.19 7.83 -12.99
CA ALA A 263 7.51 9.08 -12.73
C ALA A 263 8.36 10.30 -13.13
N ALA A 264 7.72 11.40 -13.50
CA ALA A 264 8.44 12.65 -13.68
C ALA A 264 9.05 13.09 -12.34
N PHE A 265 10.13 13.89 -12.40
CA PHE A 265 10.77 14.38 -11.19
C PHE A 265 9.78 15.11 -10.30
N ASP A 266 9.01 16.03 -10.87
CA ASP A 266 8.05 16.89 -10.16
C ASP A 266 6.82 16.14 -9.62
N ASP A 267 6.49 14.95 -10.15
CA ASP A 267 5.31 14.20 -9.73
C ASP A 267 5.55 13.32 -8.50
N PHE A 268 6.79 12.94 -8.21
CA PHE A 268 7.10 12.02 -7.11
C PHE A 268 8.39 12.37 -6.37
N SER A 269 9.54 12.20 -7.02
CA SER A 269 10.84 12.34 -6.34
C SER A 269 11.12 13.76 -5.84
N GLY A 270 10.75 14.80 -6.60
CA GLY A 270 10.87 16.21 -6.23
C GLY A 270 10.11 16.51 -4.94
N PRO A 271 8.79 16.20 -4.87
CA PRO A 271 8.00 16.31 -3.66
C PRO A 271 8.62 15.58 -2.44
N MET A 272 9.23 14.39 -2.62
CA MET A 272 9.92 13.70 -1.54
C MET A 272 11.16 14.47 -1.06
N HIS A 273 12.00 14.97 -1.98
CA HIS A 273 13.22 15.72 -1.62
C HIS A 273 12.89 17.04 -0.91
N GLU A 274 11.84 17.75 -1.34
CA GLU A 274 11.35 18.96 -0.67
C GLU A 274 10.95 18.70 0.80
N ARG A 275 10.43 17.50 1.05
CA ARG A 275 10.01 17.03 2.38
C ARG A 275 11.15 16.40 3.19
N ASN A 276 12.35 16.33 2.62
CA ASN A 276 13.50 15.62 3.19
C ASN A 276 13.19 14.14 3.50
N ILE A 277 12.48 13.49 2.58
CA ILE A 277 12.15 12.07 2.61
C ILE A 277 13.13 11.33 1.70
N ASP A 278 13.79 10.33 2.25
CA ASP A 278 14.68 9.45 1.51
C ASP A 278 13.90 8.41 0.70
N ILE A 279 14.34 8.13 -0.52
CA ILE A 279 13.70 7.16 -1.42
C ILE A 279 14.59 5.91 -1.52
N VAL A 280 13.97 4.73 -1.48
CA VAL A 280 14.58 3.45 -1.84
C VAL A 280 13.71 2.77 -2.88
N MET A 281 14.25 2.51 -4.06
CA MET A 281 13.53 1.93 -5.19
C MET A 281 14.43 1.09 -6.08
N ASP A 282 13.82 0.22 -6.87
CA ASP A 282 14.50 -0.49 -7.94
C ASP A 282 14.42 0.29 -9.25
N LEU A 283 15.34 -0.02 -10.17
CA LEU A 283 15.51 0.69 -11.43
C LEU A 283 15.14 -0.22 -12.61
N LYS A 284 14.69 0.38 -13.71
CA LYS A 284 14.52 -0.32 -14.98
C LYS A 284 15.87 -0.50 -15.69
N LYS A 285 15.93 -1.49 -16.58
CA LYS A 285 17.14 -1.83 -17.36
C LYS A 285 17.74 -0.63 -18.10
N ASP A 286 16.91 0.27 -18.63
CA ASP A 286 17.28 1.48 -19.36
C ASP A 286 17.69 2.67 -18.47
N GLN A 287 17.52 2.55 -17.15
CA GLN A 287 17.87 3.59 -16.19
C GLN A 287 19.25 3.40 -15.57
N HIS A 288 19.91 2.28 -15.87
CA HIS A 288 21.31 2.01 -15.51
C HIS A 288 22.27 2.68 -16.50
N THR A 289 22.08 3.98 -16.73
CA THR A 289 22.86 4.75 -17.69
C THR A 289 23.78 5.72 -17.00
N VAL A 290 24.94 5.94 -17.62
CA VAL A 290 25.84 7.03 -17.24
C VAL A 290 25.27 8.31 -17.80
N VAL A 291 25.00 9.29 -16.95
CA VAL A 291 24.83 10.67 -17.40
C VAL A 291 26.18 11.36 -17.18
N PRO A 292 27.04 11.45 -18.22
CA PRO A 292 28.28 12.18 -18.10
C PRO A 292 27.96 13.67 -17.93
N ASN A 293 28.60 14.29 -16.96
CA ASN A 293 28.70 15.74 -16.90
C ASN A 293 30.18 16.08 -16.72
N ASP A 294 30.94 15.73 -17.75
CA ASP A 294 32.40 15.77 -17.74
C ASP A 294 32.91 17.21 -17.60
N ASP A 295 32.10 18.20 -17.99
CA ASP A 295 32.37 19.64 -17.86
C ASP A 295 32.20 20.19 -16.43
N ILE A 296 31.60 19.44 -15.50
CA ILE A 296 31.32 19.89 -14.11
C ILE A 296 32.01 18.97 -13.07
N GLY A 297 32.76 17.95 -13.51
CA GLY A 297 33.64 17.17 -12.65
C GLY A 297 32.97 16.06 -11.82
N TYR A 298 31.85 15.49 -12.29
CA TYR A 298 31.21 14.30 -11.70
C TYR A 298 30.46 13.44 -12.72
N LEU A 299 30.22 12.17 -12.37
CA LEU A 299 29.38 11.23 -13.13
C LEU A 299 28.12 10.91 -12.32
N ILE A 300 26.96 10.81 -12.97
CA ILE A 300 25.76 10.27 -12.34
C ILE A 300 25.50 8.86 -12.89
N LEU A 301 25.37 7.90 -11.98
CA LEU A 301 25.12 6.48 -12.26
C LEU A 301 24.13 5.94 -11.24
N ASP A 302 23.08 5.26 -11.69
CA ASP A 302 22.03 4.68 -10.83
C ASP A 302 21.48 5.68 -9.78
N GLY A 303 21.38 6.95 -10.16
CA GLY A 303 20.93 8.04 -9.29
C GLY A 303 21.94 8.55 -8.25
N GLN A 304 23.19 8.07 -8.27
CA GLN A 304 24.25 8.45 -7.35
C GLN A 304 25.40 9.17 -8.08
N ALA A 305 26.10 10.04 -7.35
CA ALA A 305 27.19 10.84 -7.89
C ALA A 305 28.55 10.18 -7.63
N PHE A 306 29.37 10.07 -8.67
CA PHE A 306 30.68 9.42 -8.67
C PHE A 306 31.77 10.35 -9.19
N CYS A 307 33.00 10.04 -8.80
CA CYS A 307 34.20 10.69 -9.32
C CYS A 307 34.37 10.38 -10.82
N PRO A 308 34.77 11.35 -11.66
CA PRO A 308 35.05 11.13 -13.09
C PRO A 308 36.14 10.09 -13.37
N THR A 309 36.97 9.79 -12.37
CA THR A 309 38.02 8.76 -12.46
C THR A 309 37.48 7.34 -12.43
N LEU A 310 36.19 7.16 -12.18
CA LEU A 310 35.56 5.84 -12.18
C LEU A 310 35.88 5.11 -13.50
N PRO A 311 36.58 3.97 -13.44
CA PRO A 311 36.99 3.22 -14.63
C PRO A 311 35.79 2.82 -15.51
N PRO A 312 35.91 2.84 -16.85
CA PRO A 312 34.81 2.44 -17.74
C PRO A 312 34.20 1.07 -17.43
N ARG A 313 35.00 0.09 -16.99
CA ARG A 313 34.52 -1.25 -16.59
C ARG A 313 33.55 -1.24 -15.41
N LEU A 314 33.60 -0.22 -14.57
CA LEU A 314 32.70 -0.05 -13.41
C LEU A 314 31.50 0.88 -13.71
N ARG A 315 31.48 1.50 -14.90
CA ARG A 315 30.36 2.34 -15.35
C ARG A 315 29.21 1.51 -15.89
N ASN A 316 29.54 0.49 -16.69
CA ASN A 316 28.57 -0.37 -17.37
C ASN A 316 28.68 -1.80 -16.81
N LEU A 317 28.07 -2.04 -15.65
CA LEU A 317 28.05 -3.39 -15.06
C LEU A 317 26.98 -4.25 -15.74
N HIS A 318 27.31 -5.51 -16.00
CA HIS A 318 26.31 -6.47 -16.46
C HIS A 318 25.31 -6.73 -15.34
N LEU A 319 24.04 -6.41 -15.59
CA LEU A 319 22.95 -6.65 -14.64
C LEU A 319 22.74 -8.16 -14.52
N VAL A 320 22.79 -8.66 -13.29
CA VAL A 320 22.43 -10.05 -13.01
C VAL A 320 20.90 -10.11 -12.94
N GLU A 321 20.28 -11.00 -13.71
CA GLU A 321 18.85 -11.25 -13.57
C GLU A 321 18.59 -11.84 -12.16
N ASP A 322 17.49 -11.44 -11.53
CA ASP A 322 17.09 -11.97 -10.21
C ASP A 322 18.08 -11.71 -9.05
N LEU A 323 18.60 -10.47 -8.96
CA LEU A 323 19.40 -9.98 -7.84
C LEU A 323 18.74 -10.18 -6.46
N THR A 324 17.42 -10.21 -6.39
CA THR A 324 16.63 -10.37 -5.16
C THR A 324 15.98 -11.74 -5.01
N ALA A 325 16.18 -12.69 -5.93
CA ALA A 325 15.55 -14.01 -5.82
C ALA A 325 16.09 -14.75 -4.60
N LYS A 326 15.17 -15.30 -3.80
CA LYS A 326 15.51 -16.14 -2.66
C LYS A 326 15.89 -17.54 -3.14
N ASN A 327 16.78 -18.18 -2.40
CA ASN A 327 17.10 -19.59 -2.55
C ASN A 327 15.78 -20.40 -2.52
N PRO A 328 15.54 -21.38 -3.40
CA PRO A 328 14.40 -22.30 -3.33
C PRO A 328 14.49 -23.29 -2.16
N GLU A 329 15.01 -22.86 -1.01
CA GLU A 329 15.05 -23.65 0.22
C GLU A 329 13.63 -24.17 0.54
N GLY A 330 13.48 -25.50 0.55
CA GLY A 330 12.21 -26.17 0.80
C GLY A 330 11.51 -26.77 -0.42
N ARG A 331 12.08 -26.70 -1.63
CA ARG A 331 11.60 -27.54 -2.75
C ARG A 331 12.15 -28.96 -2.61
N THR A 332 11.25 -29.93 -2.44
CA THR A 332 11.57 -31.35 -2.25
C THR A 332 12.15 -32.03 -3.49
N HIS A 333 12.06 -31.41 -4.68
CA HIS A 333 12.63 -31.91 -5.92
C HIS A 333 13.22 -30.74 -6.72
N ILE A 334 14.54 -30.57 -6.65
CA ILE A 334 15.32 -29.69 -7.52
C ILE A 334 16.13 -30.60 -8.44
N THR A 335 16.07 -30.37 -9.75
CA THR A 335 16.89 -31.14 -10.70
C THR A 335 18.36 -30.70 -10.64
N ALA A 336 19.28 -31.54 -11.09
CA ALA A 336 20.69 -31.18 -11.16
C ALA A 336 20.94 -29.93 -12.05
N GLU A 337 20.19 -29.80 -13.14
CA GLU A 337 20.23 -28.64 -14.04
C GLU A 337 19.74 -27.36 -13.35
N GLU A 338 18.67 -27.45 -12.55
CA GLU A 338 18.17 -26.33 -11.76
C GLU A 338 19.21 -25.91 -10.71
N GLN A 339 19.84 -26.87 -10.03
CA GLN A 339 20.89 -26.60 -9.04
C GLN A 339 22.10 -25.91 -9.68
N GLN A 340 22.58 -26.40 -10.83
CA GLN A 340 23.67 -25.76 -11.56
C GLN A 340 23.33 -24.32 -11.94
N ALA A 341 22.13 -24.09 -12.47
CA ALA A 341 21.67 -22.73 -12.79
C ALA A 341 21.58 -21.84 -11.55
N TRP A 342 21.28 -22.39 -10.37
CA TRP A 342 21.31 -21.65 -9.11
C TRP A 342 22.73 -21.27 -8.69
N ASP A 343 23.67 -22.19 -8.80
CA ASP A 343 25.08 -21.96 -8.44
C ASP A 343 25.71 -20.92 -9.38
N GLU A 344 25.45 -21.01 -10.68
CA GLU A 344 25.87 -20.01 -11.68
C GLU A 344 25.30 -18.63 -11.36
N ARG A 345 24.00 -18.53 -11.04
CA ARG A 345 23.38 -17.26 -10.59
C ARG A 345 23.99 -16.75 -9.30
N ALA A 346 24.31 -17.63 -8.34
CA ALA A 346 24.93 -17.25 -7.08
C ALA A 346 26.35 -16.70 -7.30
N ALA A 347 27.14 -17.32 -8.18
CA ALA A 347 28.46 -16.84 -8.58
C ALA A 347 28.37 -15.46 -9.25
N ALA A 348 27.47 -15.30 -10.23
CA ALA A 348 27.24 -14.02 -10.91
C ALA A 348 26.82 -12.91 -9.93
N ARG A 349 25.92 -13.21 -8.98
CA ARG A 349 25.54 -12.26 -7.91
C ARG A 349 26.75 -11.87 -7.06
N LYS A 350 27.60 -12.82 -6.67
CA LYS A 350 28.79 -12.54 -5.86
C LYS A 350 29.78 -11.63 -6.60
N GLU A 351 30.06 -11.93 -7.86
CA GLU A 351 30.91 -11.09 -8.71
C GLU A 351 30.33 -9.68 -8.88
N PHE A 352 29.04 -9.58 -9.18
CA PHE A 352 28.35 -8.30 -9.27
C PHE A 352 28.47 -7.47 -7.98
N MET A 353 28.27 -8.10 -6.82
CA MET A 353 28.43 -7.43 -5.51
C MET A 353 29.86 -6.92 -5.28
N GLN A 354 30.88 -7.65 -5.75
CA GLN A 354 32.28 -7.20 -5.67
C GLN A 354 32.53 -5.98 -6.55
N LEU A 355 32.03 -5.99 -7.79
CA LEU A 355 32.15 -4.85 -8.71
C LEU A 355 31.40 -3.62 -8.19
N ILE A 356 30.23 -3.80 -7.58
CA ILE A 356 29.48 -2.71 -6.92
C ILE A 356 30.26 -2.14 -5.73
N ALA A 357 30.85 -3.01 -4.90
CA ALA A 357 31.66 -2.59 -3.76
C ALA A 357 32.88 -1.77 -4.22
N GLU A 358 33.55 -2.22 -5.27
CA GLU A 358 34.64 -1.48 -5.90
C GLU A 358 34.16 -0.14 -6.45
N ARG A 359 33.08 -0.12 -7.23
CA ARG A 359 32.46 1.11 -7.78
C ARG A 359 32.13 2.12 -6.67
N ASN A 360 31.65 1.66 -5.52
CA ASN A 360 31.26 2.51 -4.40
C ASN A 360 32.44 3.27 -3.76
N THR A 361 33.69 2.81 -3.94
CA THR A 361 34.89 3.54 -3.49
C THR A 361 35.07 4.89 -4.20
N TYR A 362 34.60 5.00 -5.45
CA TYR A 362 34.62 6.22 -6.27
C TYR A 362 33.42 7.13 -6.02
N ARG A 363 32.49 6.75 -5.15
CA ARG A 363 31.28 7.53 -4.87
C ARG A 363 31.62 8.82 -4.14
N LEU A 364 30.98 9.91 -4.58
CA LEU A 364 31.04 11.21 -3.90
C LEU A 364 30.31 11.15 -2.55
N GLU A 365 30.91 11.70 -1.50
CA GLU A 365 30.31 11.74 -0.17
C GLU A 365 29.27 12.86 -0.05
N SER A 366 28.01 12.53 0.26
CA SER A 366 27.02 13.55 0.61
C SER A 366 27.38 14.23 1.93
N LYS A 367 27.37 15.57 1.95
CA LYS A 367 27.45 16.42 3.15
C LYS A 367 26.10 17.05 3.49
N GLY A 368 25.02 16.45 2.99
CA GLY A 368 23.65 16.90 3.19
C GLY A 368 23.21 18.01 2.23
N PRO A 369 22.02 18.59 2.48
CA PRO A 369 21.41 19.55 1.58
C PRO A 369 22.27 20.81 1.39
N ALA A 370 22.15 21.41 0.21
CA ALA A 370 22.69 22.73 -0.08
C ALA A 370 21.96 23.81 0.74
N ARG A 371 22.62 24.96 0.94
CA ARG A 371 22.05 26.08 1.71
C ARG A 371 20.70 26.57 1.15
N ASN A 372 20.52 26.53 -0.17
CA ASN A 372 19.28 26.88 -0.85
C ASN A 372 18.26 25.72 -0.94
N ARG A 373 18.59 24.54 -0.40
CA ARG A 373 17.80 23.29 -0.46
C ARG A 373 17.43 22.80 -1.87
N LYS A 374 18.03 23.34 -2.93
CA LYS A 374 17.76 22.94 -4.33
C LYS A 374 18.71 21.86 -4.85
N GLY A 375 19.46 21.20 -3.95
CA GLY A 375 20.44 20.19 -4.30
C GLY A 375 21.17 19.65 -3.08
N ILE A 376 22.14 18.78 -3.34
CA ILE A 376 22.98 18.13 -2.31
C ILE A 376 24.43 18.56 -2.50
N ARG A 377 25.12 18.79 -1.38
CA ARG A 377 26.56 19.06 -1.37
C ARG A 377 27.31 17.74 -1.29
N TYR A 378 28.36 17.62 -2.08
CA TYR A 378 29.20 16.44 -2.16
C TYR A 378 30.67 16.78 -2.00
N VAL A 379 31.46 15.81 -1.54
CA VAL A 379 32.93 15.88 -1.46
C VAL A 379 33.53 14.69 -2.19
N CYS A 380 34.65 14.91 -2.87
CA CYS A 380 35.36 13.87 -3.59
C CYS A 380 35.98 12.83 -2.65
N PRO A 381 35.89 11.53 -2.98
CA PRO A 381 36.53 10.47 -2.19
C PRO A 381 38.04 10.67 -2.03
N VAL A 382 38.71 11.32 -2.99
CA VAL A 382 40.14 11.65 -2.92
C VAL A 382 40.42 12.66 -1.81
N THR A 383 39.61 13.70 -1.70
CA THR A 383 39.72 14.70 -0.62
C THR A 383 39.48 14.08 0.75
N THR A 384 38.71 13.00 0.82
CA THR A 384 38.44 12.26 2.06
C THR A 384 39.41 11.11 2.33
N GLY A 385 40.39 10.88 1.44
CA GLY A 385 41.38 9.80 1.58
C GLY A 385 40.87 8.39 1.28
N ARG A 386 39.66 8.23 0.72
CA ARG A 386 39.12 6.92 0.30
C ARG A 386 39.69 6.42 -1.03
N LEU A 387 40.16 7.35 -1.87
CA LEU A 387 40.74 7.06 -3.17
C LEU A 387 42.08 7.78 -3.28
N ASP A 388 43.08 7.10 -3.84
CA ASP A 388 44.40 7.70 -4.03
C ASP A 388 44.37 8.76 -5.16
N VAL A 389 45.07 9.88 -4.94
CA VAL A 389 45.24 10.99 -5.89
C VAL A 389 45.87 10.51 -7.21
N SER A 390 46.66 9.45 -7.16
CA SER A 390 47.30 8.83 -8.35
C SER A 390 46.30 8.31 -9.39
N THR A 391 45.05 8.03 -8.99
CA THR A 391 43.99 7.46 -9.85
C THR A 391 43.32 8.45 -10.82
N HIS A 392 43.67 9.75 -10.78
CA HIS A 392 43.09 10.76 -11.67
C HIS A 392 43.80 10.84 -13.04
N PRO A 393 43.10 10.55 -14.17
CA PRO A 393 43.73 10.46 -15.48
C PRO A 393 43.91 11.80 -16.23
N ALA A 394 43.34 12.93 -15.75
CA ALA A 394 43.51 14.22 -16.42
C ALA A 394 43.63 15.43 -15.46
N PRO A 395 44.55 16.39 -15.71
CA PRO A 395 44.75 17.57 -14.86
C PRO A 395 43.53 18.48 -14.69
N HIS A 396 42.66 18.60 -15.71
CA HIS A 396 41.45 19.43 -15.65
C HIS A 396 40.39 18.82 -14.72
N LEU A 397 40.16 17.50 -14.83
CA LEU A 397 39.25 16.76 -13.94
C LEU A 397 39.70 16.79 -12.46
N ARG A 398 41.02 16.87 -12.21
CA ARG A 398 41.55 17.07 -10.85
C ARG A 398 41.10 18.40 -10.25
N LYS A 399 41.11 19.50 -11.02
CA LYS A 399 40.74 20.85 -10.53
C LYS A 399 39.27 21.00 -10.20
N GLU A 400 38.39 20.23 -10.84
CA GLU A 400 36.94 20.32 -10.65
C GLU A 400 36.43 19.31 -9.63
N CYS A 401 36.82 18.04 -9.77
CA CYS A 401 36.38 16.99 -8.85
C CYS A 401 37.02 17.15 -7.46
N CYS A 402 38.28 17.58 -7.35
CA CYS A 402 38.97 17.72 -6.06
C CYS A 402 38.73 19.07 -5.35
N ARG A 403 37.72 19.86 -5.77
CA ARG A 403 37.29 21.05 -5.01
C ARG A 403 36.78 20.64 -3.63
N LYS A 404 36.86 21.55 -2.64
CA LYS A 404 36.43 21.28 -1.25
C LYS A 404 35.00 20.73 -1.15
N SER A 405 34.09 21.19 -2.00
CA SER A 405 32.75 20.63 -2.15
C SER A 405 32.14 21.04 -3.49
N ILE A 406 31.33 20.16 -4.08
CA ILE A 406 30.50 20.44 -5.25
C ILE A 406 29.01 20.40 -4.84
N THR A 407 28.16 21.19 -5.47
CA THR A 407 26.71 21.13 -5.23
C THR A 407 26.02 20.64 -6.50
N ILE A 408 25.31 19.52 -6.40
CA ILE A 408 24.58 18.95 -7.53
C ILE A 408 23.08 19.27 -7.32
N PRO A 409 22.43 20.00 -8.24
CA PRO A 409 21.03 20.36 -8.13
C PRO A 409 20.12 19.17 -8.37
N PHE A 410 18.96 19.12 -7.71
CA PHE A 410 18.01 18.01 -7.90
C PHE A 410 17.46 17.92 -9.33
N SER A 411 17.46 19.01 -10.10
CA SER A 411 17.07 18.99 -11.51
C SER A 411 17.98 18.11 -12.39
N VAL A 412 19.20 17.79 -11.94
CA VAL A 412 20.16 16.99 -12.72
C VAL A 412 20.05 15.49 -12.39
N HIS A 413 19.95 15.12 -11.11
CA HIS A 413 19.98 13.71 -10.69
C HIS A 413 18.89 13.33 -9.68
N GLY A 414 17.99 14.25 -9.36
CA GLY A 414 17.00 14.07 -8.30
C GLY A 414 15.98 12.98 -8.60
N LYS A 415 15.68 12.71 -9.89
CA LYS A 415 14.69 11.70 -10.28
C LYS A 415 14.99 10.31 -9.71
N LEU A 416 16.24 9.86 -9.86
CA LEU A 416 16.66 8.52 -9.45
C LEU A 416 17.46 8.51 -8.15
N ARG A 417 17.64 9.66 -7.49
CA ARG A 417 18.42 9.76 -6.25
C ARG A 417 17.79 8.88 -5.17
N GLN A 418 18.63 8.08 -4.51
CA GLN A 418 18.21 7.17 -3.44
C GLN A 418 19.06 7.34 -2.17
N LYS A 419 18.57 6.80 -1.05
CA LYS A 419 19.30 6.72 0.22
C LYS A 419 20.59 5.92 0.09
N HIS A 420 20.46 4.74 -0.52
CA HIS A 420 21.54 3.76 -0.70
C HIS A 420 21.92 3.66 -2.17
N VAL A 421 23.15 3.23 -2.44
CA VAL A 421 23.59 3.00 -3.82
C VAL A 421 22.97 1.70 -4.31
N TRP A 422 22.34 1.74 -5.47
CA TRP A 422 21.70 0.56 -6.04
C TRP A 422 22.69 -0.62 -6.17
N GLY A 423 22.22 -1.82 -5.81
CA GLY A 423 23.02 -3.04 -5.80
C GLY A 423 23.96 -3.22 -4.60
N THR A 424 24.04 -2.25 -3.67
CA THR A 424 24.82 -2.46 -2.42
C THR A 424 24.07 -3.33 -1.42
N ARG A 425 24.79 -3.91 -0.45
CA ARG A 425 24.19 -4.76 0.60
C ARG A 425 23.19 -3.96 1.45
N GLU A 426 23.48 -2.70 1.70
CA GLU A 426 22.61 -1.75 2.40
C GLU A 426 21.33 -1.51 1.60
N TRP A 427 21.45 -1.30 0.28
CA TRP A 427 20.28 -1.18 -0.60
C TRP A 427 19.43 -2.45 -0.58
N PHE A 428 20.02 -3.65 -0.69
CA PHE A 428 19.27 -4.91 -0.62
C PHE A 428 18.52 -5.08 0.69
N ARG A 429 19.19 -4.83 1.84
CA ARG A 429 18.54 -4.93 3.15
C ARG A 429 17.38 -3.94 3.28
N SER A 430 17.58 -2.71 2.82
CA SER A 430 16.55 -1.68 2.88
C SER A 430 15.38 -2.04 1.96
N TYR A 431 15.65 -2.30 0.67
CA TYR A 431 14.63 -2.62 -0.34
C TYR A 431 13.83 -3.90 -0.03
N ALA A 432 14.44 -4.91 0.60
CA ALA A 432 13.74 -6.13 1.03
C ALA A 432 12.55 -5.85 1.98
N ARG A 433 12.56 -4.73 2.71
CA ARG A 433 11.44 -4.32 3.58
C ARG A 433 10.17 -3.94 2.80
N ARG A 434 10.28 -3.63 1.49
CA ARG A 434 9.12 -3.41 0.61
C ARG A 434 8.16 -4.60 0.60
N THR A 435 8.65 -5.82 0.88
CA THR A 435 7.81 -7.01 0.99
C THR A 435 6.67 -6.89 2.02
N ALA A 436 6.71 -5.92 2.95
CA ALA A 436 5.60 -5.61 3.86
C ALA A 436 4.30 -5.24 3.12
N VAL A 437 4.36 -4.34 2.14
CA VAL A 437 3.15 -3.92 1.39
C VAL A 437 2.67 -5.02 0.44
N GLU A 438 3.59 -5.80 -0.14
CA GLU A 438 3.25 -6.98 -0.94
C GLU A 438 2.54 -8.04 -0.10
N ARG A 439 3.03 -8.30 1.12
CA ARG A 439 2.38 -9.20 2.09
C ARG A 439 0.98 -8.72 2.43
N PHE A 440 0.79 -7.42 2.61
CA PHE A 440 -0.53 -6.85 2.82
C PHE A 440 -1.48 -7.17 1.66
N PHE A 441 -1.10 -6.86 0.41
CA PHE A 441 -1.94 -7.16 -0.76
C PHE A 441 -2.16 -8.67 -0.96
N GLY A 442 -1.14 -9.49 -0.69
CA GLY A 442 -1.26 -10.95 -0.69
C GLY A 442 -2.24 -11.44 0.38
N ASN A 443 -2.24 -10.83 1.57
CA ASN A 443 -3.17 -11.18 2.64
C ASN A 443 -4.60 -10.76 2.33
N ILE A 444 -4.82 -9.53 1.85
CA ILE A 444 -6.16 -8.98 1.63
C ILE A 444 -6.89 -9.67 0.46
N LYS A 445 -6.15 -10.10 -0.57
CA LYS A 445 -6.68 -10.85 -1.73
C LYS A 445 -6.68 -12.38 -1.50
N GLY A 446 -5.63 -12.89 -0.88
CA GLY A 446 -5.37 -14.32 -0.71
C GLY A 446 -5.91 -14.89 0.60
N LEU A 447 -5.07 -14.90 1.64
CA LEU A 447 -5.26 -15.66 2.89
C LEU A 447 -6.46 -15.19 3.74
N THR A 448 -6.70 -13.87 3.80
CA THR A 448 -7.90 -13.35 4.48
C THR A 448 -9.11 -13.39 3.57
N GLY A 449 -8.89 -13.30 2.25
CA GLY A 449 -9.91 -13.42 1.21
C GLY A 449 -10.91 -12.26 1.15
N ILE A 450 -10.62 -11.14 1.81
CA ILE A 450 -11.59 -10.04 1.99
C ILE A 450 -11.81 -9.25 0.70
N MET A 451 -10.81 -9.12 -0.18
CA MET A 451 -10.92 -8.39 -1.45
C MET A 451 -10.75 -9.31 -2.67
N ARG A 452 -11.48 -10.44 -2.67
CA ARG A 452 -11.64 -11.28 -3.87
C ARG A 452 -12.76 -10.75 -4.76
N ALA A 453 -12.82 -11.21 -6.00
CA ALA A 453 -13.94 -10.90 -6.89
C ALA A 453 -15.29 -11.16 -6.19
N GLY A 454 -16.19 -10.16 -6.20
CA GLY A 454 -17.49 -10.24 -5.52
C GLY A 454 -17.49 -9.86 -4.03
N TRP A 455 -16.36 -9.42 -3.47
CA TRP A 455 -16.31 -8.94 -2.07
C TRP A 455 -17.24 -7.76 -1.80
N THR A 456 -17.51 -6.95 -2.81
CA THR A 456 -18.58 -5.96 -2.81
C THR A 456 -19.21 -5.95 -4.19
N LEU A 457 -20.49 -5.59 -4.26
CA LEU A 457 -21.19 -5.30 -5.52
C LEU A 457 -21.39 -3.79 -5.72
N GLN A 458 -20.87 -2.96 -4.82
CA GLN A 458 -20.97 -1.52 -4.96
C GLN A 458 -20.02 -1.00 -6.04
N VAL A 459 -20.43 0.11 -6.65
CA VAL A 459 -19.69 0.82 -7.70
C VAL A 459 -19.58 2.29 -7.32
N GLY A 460 -18.61 2.97 -7.94
CA GLY A 460 -18.30 4.37 -7.68
C GLY A 460 -17.21 4.56 -6.63
N LEU A 461 -16.44 5.64 -6.81
CA LEU A 461 -15.20 5.89 -6.07
C LEU A 461 -15.44 5.99 -4.57
N VAL A 462 -16.41 6.81 -4.15
CA VAL A 462 -16.71 7.08 -2.73
C VAL A 462 -17.08 5.81 -1.96
N LYS A 463 -17.99 5.00 -2.52
CA LYS A 463 -18.44 3.75 -1.89
C LYS A 463 -17.30 2.76 -1.74
N LEU A 464 -16.53 2.58 -2.82
CA LEU A 464 -15.41 1.63 -2.82
C LEU A 464 -14.30 2.08 -1.88
N GLN A 465 -14.00 3.37 -1.80
CA GLN A 465 -12.99 3.89 -0.88
C GLN A 465 -13.41 3.66 0.59
N LEU A 466 -14.67 3.96 0.95
CA LEU A 466 -15.21 3.69 2.29
C LEU A 466 -15.17 2.20 2.63
N MET A 467 -15.62 1.33 1.72
CA MET A 467 -15.62 -0.12 1.91
C MET A 467 -14.20 -0.67 2.05
N THR A 468 -13.26 -0.13 1.27
CA THR A 468 -11.85 -0.49 1.36
C THR A 468 -11.27 -0.08 2.71
N ALA A 469 -11.58 1.13 3.20
CA ALA A 469 -11.13 1.61 4.51
C ALA A 469 -11.57 0.68 5.64
N ILE A 470 -12.84 0.25 5.66
CA ILE A 470 -13.34 -0.71 6.67
C ILE A 470 -12.65 -2.07 6.56
N THR A 471 -12.37 -2.54 5.35
CA THR A 471 -11.61 -3.77 5.14
C THR A 471 -10.17 -3.67 5.63
N VAL A 472 -9.50 -2.54 5.40
CA VAL A 472 -8.15 -2.29 5.92
C VAL A 472 -8.17 -2.16 7.44
N MET A 473 -9.21 -1.55 8.01
CA MET A 473 -9.46 -1.53 9.45
C MET A 473 -9.52 -2.95 10.02
N ALA A 474 -10.31 -3.84 9.40
CA ALA A 474 -10.40 -5.25 9.76
C ALA A 474 -9.04 -5.97 9.66
N HIS A 475 -8.27 -5.67 8.61
CA HIS A 475 -6.93 -6.22 8.41
C HIS A 475 -5.98 -5.80 9.55
N ASN A 476 -5.88 -4.52 9.85
CA ASN A 476 -4.99 -3.99 10.89
C ASN A 476 -5.31 -4.60 12.26
N LEU A 477 -6.58 -4.63 12.66
CA LEU A 477 -7.00 -5.23 13.93
C LEU A 477 -6.64 -6.72 14.03
N LYS A 478 -6.81 -7.47 12.94
CA LYS A 478 -6.43 -8.89 12.88
C LYS A 478 -4.92 -9.09 12.92
N THR A 479 -4.16 -8.22 12.27
CA THR A 479 -2.69 -8.26 12.29
C THR A 479 -2.16 -7.94 13.67
N LEU A 480 -2.73 -6.94 14.36
CA LEU A 480 -2.43 -6.63 15.75
C LEU A 480 -2.70 -7.81 16.67
N LEU A 481 -3.87 -8.46 16.55
CA LEU A 481 -4.16 -9.64 17.35
C LEU A 481 -3.11 -10.76 17.18
N ARG A 482 -2.74 -11.05 15.94
CA ARG A 482 -1.75 -12.10 15.65
C ARG A 482 -0.37 -11.74 16.18
N TRP A 483 0.02 -10.48 15.99
CA TRP A 483 1.29 -9.97 16.47
C TRP A 483 1.44 -10.16 17.99
N THR A 484 0.36 -9.90 18.70
CA THR A 484 0.34 -9.81 20.16
C THR A 484 0.26 -11.17 20.82
N LYS A 485 -0.49 -12.10 20.20
CA LYS A 485 -0.39 -13.53 20.53
C LYS A 485 1.03 -14.07 20.35
N ALA A 486 1.75 -13.62 19.32
CA ALA A 486 3.10 -14.12 19.03
C ALA A 486 4.20 -13.51 19.92
N HIS A 487 4.05 -12.26 20.37
CA HIS A 487 5.10 -11.52 21.11
C HIS A 487 4.78 -11.29 22.59
N GLY A 488 3.65 -11.79 23.09
CA GLY A 488 3.15 -11.53 24.43
C GLY A 488 2.59 -10.10 24.59
N ALA A 489 1.68 -9.92 25.55
CA ALA A 489 1.08 -8.62 25.85
C ALA A 489 2.03 -7.70 26.64
N ASN A 490 3.24 -7.48 26.15
CA ASN A 490 4.17 -6.51 26.75
C ASN A 490 3.90 -5.12 26.16
N GLY A 491 2.93 -4.41 26.73
CA GLY A 491 2.68 -2.99 26.44
C GLY A 491 1.20 -2.67 26.21
N SER A 492 0.80 -1.48 26.65
CA SER A 492 -0.56 -0.94 26.83
C SER A 492 -1.43 -0.78 25.57
N PHE A 493 -1.17 -1.54 24.51
CA PHE A 493 -1.76 -1.34 23.19
C PHE A 493 -3.00 -2.23 22.93
N ILE A 494 -3.27 -3.22 23.80
CA ILE A 494 -4.03 -4.45 23.47
C ILE A 494 -5.00 -4.86 24.60
N ALA A 495 -5.55 -3.95 25.39
CA ALA A 495 -6.58 -4.35 26.36
C ALA A 495 -7.94 -4.72 25.70
N ALA A 496 -8.06 -4.73 24.36
CA ALA A 496 -9.36 -4.81 23.67
C ALA A 496 -9.47 -5.87 22.56
N ILE A 497 -8.43 -6.65 22.24
CA ILE A 497 -8.50 -7.60 21.13
C ILE A 497 -8.39 -9.04 21.63
N GLU A 498 -9.49 -9.59 22.14
CA GLU A 498 -9.77 -11.02 22.01
C GLU A 498 -10.82 -11.17 20.91
N VAL A 499 -10.38 -11.31 19.66
CA VAL A 499 -11.25 -11.91 18.64
C VAL A 499 -11.29 -13.39 18.99
N ALA A 500 -12.48 -13.88 19.29
CA ALA A 500 -12.69 -15.28 19.62
C ALA A 500 -12.03 -16.15 18.55
N GLU A 501 -11.19 -17.07 19.00
CA GLU A 501 -10.86 -18.24 18.21
C GLU A 501 -12.19 -18.93 17.90
N VAL A 502 -12.49 -19.05 16.61
CA VAL A 502 -13.24 -20.22 16.17
C VAL A 502 -12.24 -21.37 16.34
N GLU A 503 -12.24 -21.98 17.53
CA GLU A 503 -11.90 -23.39 17.60
C GLU A 503 -12.76 -24.05 16.53
N ILE A 504 -12.10 -24.63 15.53
CA ILE A 504 -12.68 -25.78 14.86
C ILE A 504 -12.80 -26.78 15.99
N ILE A 505 -13.97 -26.81 16.63
CA ILE A 505 -14.37 -27.95 17.44
C ILE A 505 -14.33 -29.10 16.44
N ASP A 506 -13.27 -29.88 16.55
CA ASP A 506 -13.24 -31.25 16.08
C ASP A 506 -14.56 -31.88 16.55
N PRO A 507 -15.44 -32.37 15.66
CA PRO A 507 -16.65 -33.03 16.11
C PRO A 507 -16.24 -34.12 17.11
N SER A 508 -16.72 -33.97 18.35
CA SER A 508 -16.45 -34.89 19.45
C SER A 508 -16.60 -36.36 19.01
N PRO A 509 -15.85 -37.27 19.65
CA PRO A 509 -15.53 -38.58 19.10
C PRO A 509 -16.78 -39.44 18.88
N GLY A 510 -16.87 -40.04 17.70
CA GLY A 510 -17.55 -41.30 17.41
C GLY A 510 -19.01 -41.42 17.85
N ILE A 511 -19.94 -41.04 16.97
CA ILE A 511 -21.19 -41.79 16.89
C ILE A 511 -20.89 -43.02 16.03
N ASP A 512 -20.94 -44.19 16.65
CA ASP A 512 -20.83 -45.49 15.98
C ASP A 512 -21.91 -45.57 14.88
N PRO A 513 -21.55 -45.74 13.60
CA PRO A 513 -22.51 -45.89 12.50
C PRO A 513 -23.52 -47.01 12.73
N ALA A 514 -23.20 -48.00 13.57
CA ALA A 514 -24.11 -49.09 13.93
C ALA A 514 -25.28 -48.65 14.83
N SER A 515 -25.25 -47.43 15.38
CA SER A 515 -26.32 -46.88 16.24
C SER A 515 -27.40 -46.11 15.47
N LEU A 516 -27.28 -45.96 14.15
CA LEU A 516 -28.29 -45.30 13.32
C LEU A 516 -29.46 -46.26 13.00
N PRO A 517 -30.72 -45.79 13.08
CA PRO A 517 -31.89 -46.57 12.67
C PRO A 517 -31.74 -47.11 11.24
N GLU A 518 -32.13 -48.37 11.02
CA GLU A 518 -31.87 -49.16 9.81
C GLU A 518 -32.34 -48.48 8.49
N HIS A 519 -33.35 -47.61 8.56
CA HIS A 519 -33.85 -46.83 7.42
C HIS A 519 -32.99 -45.62 7.03
N LEU A 520 -31.93 -45.31 7.80
CA LEU A 520 -30.97 -44.23 7.56
C LEU A 520 -29.54 -44.74 7.35
N GLN A 521 -29.33 -46.07 7.31
CA GLN A 521 -28.07 -46.64 6.89
C GLN A 521 -28.01 -46.64 5.35
N PRO A 522 -26.96 -46.09 4.72
CA PRO A 522 -26.84 -46.08 3.26
C PRO A 522 -26.61 -47.50 2.73
N ALA A 523 -27.29 -47.84 1.64
CA ALA A 523 -27.17 -49.13 0.94
C ALA A 523 -25.78 -49.38 0.37
#